data_AF-A0A533UNA8-F1
#
_entry.id   AF-A0A533UNA8-F1
#
_cell.length_a   1.000
_cell.length_b   1.000
_cell.length_c   1.000
_cell.angle_alpha   90.00
_cell.angle_beta   90.00
_cell.angle_gamma   90.00
#
_symmetry.space_group_name_H-M   'P 1'
#
loop_
_entity.id
_entity.type
_entity.pdbx_description
1 polymer ?
#
loop_
_entity_poly.entity_id
_entity_poly.type
_entity_poly.pdbx_seq_one_letter_code
_entity_poly.pdbx_strand_id
1 'polypeptide(L)'
;MFATDSSSERATSIEDYQNTCTEFISDISSDYKDWVDRYQLGNEESSKRKDSIDNVVKTTNSWIRNFCNTIKKIDIVMNDGINKMAENTASYPFHFEVSINSIRRYAK
;
A
#
# COMPACT_ATOMS: atom_id res chain seq x y z
N MET A 1 -6.93 20.02 -17.65
CA MET A 1 -6.66 21.08 -16.65
C MET A 1 -5.66 20.48 -15.67
N PHE A 2 -4.36 20.66 -15.92
CA PHE A 2 -3.32 20.15 -15.04
C PHE A 2 -3.09 21.22 -13.98
N ALA A 3 -3.28 20.87 -12.71
CA ALA A 3 -2.96 21.74 -11.59
C ALA A 3 -1.50 22.16 -11.71
N THR A 4 -1.29 23.42 -12.07
CA THR A 4 -0.02 24.12 -11.99
C THR A 4 0.39 24.19 -10.54
N ASP A 5 1.64 23.84 -10.26
CA ASP A 5 2.33 23.96 -8.96
C ASP A 5 1.98 25.27 -8.24
N SER A 6 0.93 25.24 -7.42
CA SER A 6 0.74 26.21 -6.36
C SER A 6 1.35 25.58 -5.12
N SER A 7 2.66 25.80 -4.97
CA SER A 7 3.39 25.84 -3.69
C SER A 7 2.62 25.18 -2.55
N SER A 8 2.74 23.87 -2.48
CA SER A 8 2.17 23.06 -1.42
C SER A 8 2.73 23.55 -0.08
N GLU A 9 1.91 24.21 0.74
CA GLU A 9 2.19 24.59 2.14
C GLU A 9 2.43 23.36 3.06
N ARG A 10 2.55 22.16 2.50
CA ARG A 10 2.51 20.88 3.23
C ARG A 10 3.81 20.51 3.95
N ALA A 11 4.94 21.17 3.66
CA ALA A 11 6.19 20.93 4.37
C ALA A 11 7.21 22.05 4.13
N THR A 12 7.97 22.39 5.17
CA THR A 12 9.10 23.34 5.12
C THR A 12 10.33 22.78 4.40
N SER A 13 10.43 21.45 4.28
CA SER A 13 11.50 20.76 3.54
C SER A 13 11.01 19.43 2.95
N ILE A 14 11.78 18.88 2.00
CA ILE A 14 11.51 17.54 1.44
C ILE A 14 11.62 16.47 2.54
N GLU A 15 12.56 16.62 3.46
CA GLU A 15 12.79 15.69 4.56
C GLU A 15 11.59 15.65 5.52
N ASP A 16 11.05 16.82 5.88
CA ASP A 16 9.82 16.91 6.69
C ASP A 16 8.67 16.18 5.98
N TYR A 17 8.53 16.38 4.67
CA TYR A 17 7.49 15.71 3.90
C TYR A 17 7.68 14.20 3.83
N GLN A 18 8.92 13.72 3.66
CA GLN A 18 9.22 12.29 3.73
C GLN A 18 8.82 11.71 5.09
N ASN A 19 9.16 12.39 6.19
CA ASN A 19 8.83 11.94 7.54
C ASN A 19 7.32 11.87 7.75
N THR A 20 6.59 12.95 7.47
CA THR A 20 5.12 13.00 7.58
C THR A 20 4.45 11.91 6.74
N CYS A 21 4.90 11.68 5.50
CA CYS A 21 4.33 10.61 4.67
C CYS A 21 4.65 9.22 5.21
N THR A 22 5.85 8.98 5.74
CA THR A 22 6.19 7.67 6.33
C THR A 22 5.44 7.36 7.62
N GLU A 23 5.16 8.39 8.43
CA GLU A 23 4.30 8.29 9.61
C GLU A 23 2.87 7.98 9.19
N PHE A 24 2.32 8.76 8.25
CA PHE A 24 0.98 8.54 7.71
C PHE A 24 0.78 7.12 7.16
N ILE A 25 1.74 6.59 6.40
CA ILE A 25 1.69 5.20 5.89
C ILE A 25 1.66 4.18 7.03
N SER A 26 2.42 4.43 8.10
CA SER A 26 2.47 3.53 9.25
C SER A 26 1.14 3.56 10.02
N ASP A 27 0.57 4.76 10.21
CA ASP A 27 -0.70 4.94 10.91
C ASP A 27 -1.86 4.29 10.17
N ILE A 28 -2.04 4.61 8.87
CA ILE A 28 -3.13 4.04 8.07
C ILE A 28 -3.01 2.52 7.87
N SER A 29 -1.80 1.95 8.01
CA SER A 29 -1.63 0.50 7.96
C SER A 29 -2.37 -0.22 9.07
N SER A 30 -2.54 0.43 10.23
CA SER A 30 -3.31 -0.11 11.36
C SER A 30 -4.79 -0.25 10.98
N ASP A 31 -5.36 0.78 10.34
CA ASP A 31 -6.75 0.74 9.84
C ASP A 31 -6.95 -0.41 8.84
N TYR A 32 -5.98 -0.64 7.95
CA TYR A 32 -6.04 -1.75 7.00
C TYR A 32 -5.99 -3.12 7.68
N LYS A 33 -5.22 -3.28 8.77
CA LYS A 33 -5.19 -4.51 9.56
C LYS A 33 -6.48 -4.72 10.34
N ASP A 34 -7.07 -3.66 10.86
CA ASP A 34 -8.38 -3.69 11.52
C ASP A 34 -9.47 -4.13 10.52
N TRP A 35 -9.39 -3.66 9.28
CA TRP A 35 -10.28 -4.14 8.21
C TRP A 35 -10.10 -5.63 7.90
N VAL A 36 -8.87 -6.14 7.92
CA VAL A 36 -8.62 -7.60 7.79
C VAL A 36 -9.32 -8.37 8.91
N ASP A 37 -9.28 -7.88 10.15
CA ASP A 37 -9.94 -8.53 11.29
C ASP A 37 -11.46 -8.56 11.15
N ARG A 38 -12.06 -7.53 10.55
CA ARG A 38 -13.52 -7.49 10.29
C ARG A 38 -13.99 -8.56 9.32
N TYR A 39 -13.12 -9.09 8.46
CA TYR A 39 -13.48 -10.20 7.57
C TYR A 39 -13.58 -11.56 8.27
N GLN A 40 -13.15 -11.67 9.53
CA GLN A 40 -13.24 -12.92 10.32
C GLN A 40 -12.67 -14.14 9.58
N LEU A 41 -11.56 -13.92 8.85
CA LEU A 41 -10.86 -14.96 8.09
C LEU A 41 -10.21 -15.97 9.04
N GLY A 42 -9.83 -17.14 8.52
CA GLY A 42 -9.01 -18.09 9.26
C GLY A 42 -7.68 -17.46 9.69
N ASN A 43 -7.15 -17.88 10.85
CA ASN A 43 -5.95 -17.29 11.47
C ASN A 43 -4.75 -17.22 10.51
N GLU A 44 -4.54 -18.25 9.71
CA GLU A 44 -3.45 -18.30 8.72
C GLU A 44 -3.58 -17.20 7.66
N GLU A 45 -4.76 -17.05 7.07
CA GLU A 45 -5.01 -16.07 6.02
C GLU A 45 -5.04 -14.64 6.58
N SER A 46 -5.58 -14.43 7.78
CA SER A 46 -5.52 -13.14 8.47
C SER A 46 -4.07 -12.73 8.74
N SER A 47 -3.26 -13.63 9.33
CA SER A 47 -1.83 -13.37 9.59
C SER A 47 -1.09 -12.99 8.31
N LYS A 48 -1.25 -13.80 7.27
CA LYS A 48 -0.59 -13.59 5.97
C LYS A 48 -0.94 -12.26 5.30
N ARG A 49 -2.20 -11.81 5.40
CA ARG A 49 -2.61 -10.50 4.88
C ARG A 49 -1.97 -9.36 5.66
N LYS A 50 -1.96 -9.46 7.00
CA LYS A 50 -1.32 -8.47 7.87
C LYS A 50 0.20 -8.40 7.62
N ASP A 51 0.86 -9.54 7.47
CA ASP A 51 2.29 -9.61 7.11
C ASP A 51 2.57 -8.98 5.74
N SER A 52 1.65 -9.15 4.79
CA SER A 52 1.77 -8.54 3.46
C SER A 52 1.60 -7.02 3.53
N ILE A 53 0.66 -6.52 4.33
CA ILE A 53 0.50 -5.08 4.63
C ILE A 53 1.78 -4.52 5.27
N ASP A 54 2.36 -5.22 6.27
CA ASP A 54 3.61 -4.83 6.92
C ASP A 54 4.78 -4.74 5.94
N ASN A 55 4.86 -5.66 4.99
CA ASN A 55 5.89 -5.63 3.96
C ASN A 55 5.71 -4.45 2.99
N VAL A 56 4.46 -4.11 2.64
CA VAL A 56 4.16 -2.91 1.83
C VAL A 56 4.59 -1.65 2.57
N VAL A 57 4.26 -1.50 3.85
CA VAL A 57 4.68 -0.36 4.69
C VAL A 57 6.20 -0.24 4.71
N LYS A 58 6.91 -1.33 5.02
CA LYS A 58 8.37 -1.35 5.08
C LYS A 58 9.00 -0.93 3.76
N THR A 59 8.50 -1.47 2.65
CA THR A 59 9.02 -1.19 1.31
C THR A 59 8.74 0.26 0.90
N THR A 60 7.51 0.72 1.09
CA THR A 60 7.08 2.09 0.75
C THR A 60 7.89 3.11 1.54
N ASN A 61 8.03 2.91 2.86
CA ASN A 61 8.81 3.81 3.71
C ASN A 61 10.30 3.82 3.35
N SER A 62 10.87 2.66 3.01
CA SER A 62 12.24 2.57 2.50
C SER A 62 12.41 3.35 1.18
N TRP A 63 11.42 3.28 0.29
CA TRP A 63 11.49 3.97 -1.01
C TRP A 63 11.36 5.47 -0.87
N ILE A 64 10.45 5.93 -0.02
CA ILE A 64 10.27 7.35 0.29
C ILE A 64 11.58 7.93 0.82
N ARG A 65 12.21 7.28 1.80
CA ARG A 65 13.47 7.76 2.41
C ARG A 65 14.66 7.72 1.47
N ASN A 66 14.85 6.62 0.73
CA ASN A 66 16.09 6.39 0.00
C ASN A 66 16.09 6.91 -1.43
N PHE A 67 14.93 7.07 -2.07
CA PHE A 67 14.85 7.32 -3.52
C PHE A 67 13.98 8.52 -3.92
N CYS A 68 13.15 9.05 -3.01
CA CYS A 68 12.22 10.12 -3.34
C CYS A 68 12.79 11.49 -2.97
N ASN A 69 13.38 12.18 -3.94
CA ASN A 69 13.97 13.51 -3.77
C ASN A 69 13.09 14.67 -4.29
N THR A 70 11.82 14.41 -4.58
CA THR A 70 10.82 15.44 -4.94
C THR A 70 9.48 15.10 -4.33
N ILE A 71 8.66 16.11 -4.02
CA ILE A 71 7.29 15.94 -3.50
C ILE A 71 6.49 14.99 -4.41
N LYS A 72 6.55 15.20 -5.73
CA LYS A 72 5.87 14.35 -6.70
C LYS A 72 6.27 12.87 -6.62
N LYS A 73 7.54 12.56 -6.38
CA LYS A 73 7.98 11.15 -6.21
C LYS A 73 7.42 10.57 -4.92
N ILE A 74 7.43 11.35 -3.84
CA ILE A 74 6.87 10.96 -2.54
C ILE A 74 5.37 10.66 -2.70
N ASP A 75 4.62 11.55 -3.36
CA ASP A 75 3.19 11.36 -3.65
C ASP A 75 2.92 10.06 -4.42
N ILE A 76 3.68 9.80 -5.49
CA ILE A 76 3.50 8.59 -6.32
C ILE A 76 3.74 7.34 -5.48
N VAL A 77 4.85 7.28 -4.75
CA VAL A 77 5.22 6.10 -3.95
C VAL A 77 4.25 5.90 -2.78
N MET A 78 3.86 6.98 -2.11
CA MET A 78 2.87 6.93 -1.03
C MET A 78 1.53 6.39 -1.52
N ASN A 79 0.99 6.95 -2.62
CA ASN A 79 -0.30 6.51 -3.17
C ASN A 79 -0.26 5.05 -3.66
N ASP A 80 0.85 4.63 -4.27
CA ASP A 80 1.07 3.23 -4.65
C ASP A 80 1.08 2.29 -3.42
N GLY A 81 1.76 2.70 -2.34
CA GLY A 81 1.76 1.97 -1.08
C GLY A 81 0.36 1.80 -0.48
N ILE A 82 -0.45 2.87 -0.47
CA ILE A 82 -1.84 2.84 0.01
C ILE A 82 -2.69 1.86 -0.82
N ASN A 83 -2.60 1.92 -2.15
CA ASN A 83 -3.36 1.02 -3.02
C ASN A 83 -2.97 -0.44 -2.79
N LYS A 84 -1.67 -0.73 -2.68
CA LYS A 84 -1.20 -2.09 -2.39
C LYS A 84 -1.64 -2.59 -1.02
N MET A 85 -1.71 -1.74 0.00
CA MET A 85 -2.30 -2.14 1.29
C MET A 85 -3.78 -2.49 1.13
N ALA A 86 -4.55 -1.68 0.42
CA ALA A 86 -5.97 -1.95 0.15
C ALA A 86 -6.19 -3.28 -0.60
N GLU A 87 -5.35 -3.57 -1.60
CA GLU A 87 -5.34 -4.86 -2.32
C GLU A 87 -5.11 -6.04 -1.38
N ASN A 88 -4.16 -5.92 -0.43
CA ASN A 88 -3.85 -6.98 0.53
C ASN A 88 -4.92 -7.13 1.62
N THR A 89 -5.66 -6.06 1.95
CA THR A 89 -6.78 -6.10 2.89
C THR A 89 -7.92 -6.95 2.34
N ALA A 90 -8.46 -6.60 1.17
CA ALA A 90 -9.61 -7.30 0.59
C ALA A 90 -9.21 -8.61 -0.11
N SER A 91 -7.99 -8.67 -0.68
CA SER A 91 -7.60 -9.66 -1.72
C SER A 91 -8.58 -9.68 -2.90
N TYR A 92 -8.31 -10.49 -3.91
CA TYR A 92 -9.24 -10.69 -5.02
C TYR A 92 -10.51 -11.41 -4.51
N PRO A 93 -11.70 -10.79 -4.61
CA PRO A 93 -12.94 -11.36 -4.06
C PRO A 93 -13.44 -12.58 -4.85
N PHE A 94 -12.75 -13.00 -5.90
CA PHE A 94 -13.12 -14.14 -6.73
C PHE A 94 -11.90 -14.93 -7.18
N HIS A 95 -12.04 -16.25 -7.18
CA HIS A 95 -11.05 -17.17 -7.69
C HIS A 95 -11.06 -17.11 -9.21
N PHE A 96 -9.92 -16.78 -9.83
CA PHE A 96 -9.74 -16.94 -11.26
C PHE A 96 -9.24 -18.34 -11.58
N GLU A 97 -10.10 -19.18 -12.16
CA GLU A 97 -9.71 -20.46 -12.75
C GLU A 97 -9.40 -20.26 -14.24
N VAL A 98 -8.14 -20.35 -14.62
CA VAL A 98 -7.75 -20.32 -16.04
C VAL A 98 -7.67 -21.74 -16.57
N SER A 99 -8.47 -22.04 -17.58
CA SER A 99 -8.55 -23.34 -18.25
C SER A 99 -7.97 -23.24 -19.66
N ILE A 100 -6.89 -23.96 -19.96
CA ILE A 100 -6.35 -24.12 -21.33
C ILE A 100 -6.23 -25.60 -21.61
N ASN A 101 -6.92 -26.11 -22.65
CA ASN A 101 -6.85 -27.51 -23.08
C ASN A 101 -6.97 -28.52 -21.92
N SER A 102 -7.97 -28.34 -21.06
CA SER A 102 -8.24 -29.20 -19.88
C SER A 102 -7.21 -29.14 -18.75
N ILE A 103 -6.18 -28.30 -18.87
CA ILE A 103 -5.24 -28.01 -17.79
C ILE A 103 -5.80 -26.85 -16.98
N ARG A 104 -6.08 -27.12 -15.71
CA ARG A 104 -6.47 -26.13 -14.72
C ARG A 104 -5.21 -25.63 -14.02
N ARG A 105 -4.98 -24.32 -14.00
CA ARG A 105 -3.96 -23.71 -13.14
C ARG A 105 -4.62 -22.70 -12.22
N TYR A 106 -4.31 -22.83 -10.93
CA TYR A 106 -4.64 -21.83 -9.93
C TYR A 106 -3.70 -20.64 -10.11
N ALA A 107 -4.26 -19.50 -10.50
CA ALA A 107 -3.57 -18.22 -10.37
C ALA A 107 -3.99 -17.64 -9.01
N LYS A 108 -3.01 -17.43 -8.13
CA LYS A 108 -3.20 -16.68 -6.88
C LYS A 108 -3.11 -15.19 -7.19
#